data_AF-A0A528D1P9-F1
#
_entry.id   AF-A0A528D1P9-F1
#
_cell.length_a   1.000
_cell.length_b   1.000
_cell.length_c   1.000
_cell.angle_alpha   90.00
_cell.angle_beta   90.00
_cell.angle_gamma   90.00
#
_symmetry.space_group_name_H-M   'P 1'
#
loop_
_entity.id
_entity.type
_entity.pdbx_description
1 polymer ?
#
loop_
_entity_poly.entity_id
_entity_poly.type
_entity_poly.pdbx_seq_one_letter_code
_entity_poly.pdbx_strand_id
1 'polypeptide(L)'
;VGNFGSDDRMDYTIIGAEANLAARLQSIAEPGGICLSYETYALVRDLVRARPLAPIAMKGISREVVPYEVEGLLGELAQRPQVISEHATGLDLFLDVEAIDENGVERAKKRLS
;
A
#
# COMPACT_ATOMS: atom_id res chain seq x y z
N VAL A 1 -3.74 2.10 23.70
CA VAL A 1 -4.33 0.76 23.92
C VAL A 1 -4.68 0.64 25.39
N GLY A 2 -5.78 -0.03 25.75
CA GLY A 2 -6.15 -0.24 27.15
C GLY A 2 -7.41 -1.08 27.33
N ASN A 3 -7.77 -1.35 28.58
CA ASN A 3 -9.06 -1.95 28.92
C ASN A 3 -10.17 -0.89 28.80
N PHE A 4 -11.18 -1.18 27.99
CA PHE A 4 -12.37 -0.35 27.81
C PHE A 4 -13.63 -1.18 28.07
N GLY A 5 -14.55 -0.66 28.88
CA GLY A 5 -15.80 -1.34 29.20
C GLY A 5 -16.32 -0.97 30.59
N SER A 6 -17.40 -1.59 31.02
CA SER A 6 -17.92 -1.48 32.39
C SER A 6 -17.19 -2.46 33.31
N ASP A 7 -17.34 -2.30 34.63
CA ASP A 7 -16.74 -3.22 35.62
C ASP A 7 -17.08 -4.69 35.33
N ASP A 8 -18.31 -4.97 34.88
CA ASP A 8 -18.76 -6.33 34.59
C ASP A 8 -18.30 -6.87 33.21
N ARG A 9 -17.76 -6.02 32.33
CA ARG A 9 -17.31 -6.41 30.99
C ARG A 9 -16.28 -5.44 30.45
N MET A 10 -15.01 -5.85 30.48
CA MET A 10 -13.88 -5.12 29.90
C MET A 10 -13.33 -5.82 28.65
N ASP A 11 -13.12 -5.04 27.60
CA ASP A 11 -12.45 -5.46 26.37
C ASP A 11 -11.09 -4.74 26.26
N TYR A 12 -10.00 -5.47 26.01
CA TYR A 12 -8.69 -4.86 25.73
C TYR A 12 -8.64 -4.42 24.27
N THR A 13 -8.66 -3.12 24.02
CA THR A 13 -8.83 -2.58 22.66
C THR A 13 -8.07 -1.27 22.43
N ILE A 14 -8.10 -0.82 21.18
CA ILE A 14 -7.53 0.44 20.72
C ILE A 14 -8.67 1.34 20.26
N ILE A 15 -8.65 2.58 20.73
CA ILE A 15 -9.55 3.64 20.27
C ILE A 15 -8.64 4.81 19.87
N GLY A 16 -8.89 5.39 18.70
CA GLY A 16 -8.07 6.48 18.20
C GLY A 16 -8.33 6.83 16.74
N ALA A 17 -7.66 7.89 16.28
CA ALA A 17 -7.77 8.36 14.91
C ALA A 17 -7.27 7.31 13.91
N GLU A 18 -6.24 6.56 14.28
CA GLU A 18 -5.59 5.53 13.47
C GLU A 18 -6.49 4.30 13.30
N ALA A 19 -7.23 3.90 14.35
CA ALA A 19 -8.22 2.83 14.27
C ALA A 19 -9.37 3.21 13.32
N ASN A 20 -9.82 4.47 13.38
CA ASN A 20 -10.83 5.00 12.47
C ASN A 20 -10.31 5.13 11.03
N LEU A 21 -9.04 5.51 10.83
CA LEU A 21 -8.39 5.54 9.52
C LEU A 21 -8.34 4.14 8.91
N ALA A 22 -7.93 3.13 9.68
CA ALA A 22 -7.89 1.74 9.22
C ALA A 22 -9.28 1.24 8.77
N ALA A 23 -10.34 1.51 9.55
CA ALA A 23 -11.71 1.15 9.18
C ALA A 23 -12.14 1.80 7.85
N ARG A 24 -11.73 3.05 7.61
CA ARG A 24 -12.05 3.76 6.34
C ARG A 24 -11.26 3.23 5.16
N LEU A 25 -9.97 2.95 5.34
CA LEU A 25 -9.16 2.29 4.32
C LEU A 25 -9.73 0.92 3.96
N GLN A 26 -10.22 0.16 4.93
CA GLN A 26 -10.90 -1.10 4.69
C GLN A 26 -12.20 -0.91 3.90
N SER A 27 -12.98 0.15 4.18
CA SER A 27 -14.26 0.38 3.49
C SER A 27 -14.14 0.74 2.00
N ILE A 28 -12.97 1.20 1.57
CA ILE A 28 -12.69 1.56 0.16
C ILE A 28 -11.88 0.48 -0.56
N ALA A 29 -11.38 -0.53 0.15
CA ALA A 29 -10.64 -1.61 -0.46
C ALA A 29 -11.59 -2.45 -1.32
N GLU A 30 -11.14 -2.85 -2.50
CA GLU A 30 -11.85 -3.85 -3.29
C GLU A 30 -12.03 -5.14 -2.49
N PRO A 31 -13.12 -5.92 -2.70
CA PRO A 31 -13.33 -7.17 -1.98
C PRO A 31 -12.13 -8.13 -2.09
N GLY A 32 -11.58 -8.51 -0.94
CA GLY A 32 -10.36 -9.35 -0.87
C GLY A 32 -9.05 -8.59 -1.08
N GLY A 33 -9.12 -7.30 -1.43
CA GLY A 33 -7.97 -6.41 -1.54
C GLY A 33 -7.48 -5.87 -0.20
N ILE A 34 -6.28 -5.31 -0.20
CA ILE A 34 -5.63 -4.72 0.98
C ILE A 34 -5.27 -3.27 0.65
N CYS A 35 -5.76 -2.34 1.47
CA CYS A 35 -5.40 -0.93 1.40
C CYS A 35 -4.57 -0.51 2.63
N LEU A 36 -3.49 0.22 2.38
CA LEU A 36 -2.58 0.75 3.38
C LEU A 36 -2.64 2.29 3.40
N SER A 37 -2.32 2.88 4.55
CA SER A 37 -1.91 4.29 4.57
C SER A 37 -0.48 4.43 4.06
N TYR A 38 -0.06 5.65 3.75
CA TYR A 38 1.32 5.94 3.39
C TYR A 38 2.32 5.49 4.47
N GLU A 39 2.01 5.73 5.74
CA GLU A 39 2.87 5.41 6.87
C GLU A 39 3.09 3.90 6.98
N THR A 40 2.04 3.10 6.83
CA THR A 40 2.16 1.64 6.80
C THR A 40 2.95 1.20 5.57
N TYR A 41 2.63 1.72 4.38
CA TYR A 41 3.38 1.41 3.15
C TYR A 41 4.87 1.69 3.30
N ALA A 42 5.25 2.84 3.87
CA ALA A 42 6.65 3.20 4.09
C ALA A 42 7.42 2.20 4.97
N LEU A 43 6.73 1.51 5.89
CA LEU A 43 7.32 0.49 6.75
C LEU A 43 7.44 -0.89 6.08
N VAL A 44 6.60 -1.19 5.09
CA VAL A 44 6.53 -2.51 4.44
C VAL A 44 6.91 -2.51 2.96
N ARG A 45 7.34 -1.37 2.42
CA ARG A 45 7.68 -1.19 0.99
C ARG A 45 8.73 -2.18 0.46
N ASP A 46 9.55 -2.75 1.33
CA ASP A 46 10.59 -3.74 0.98
C ASP A 46 10.04 -5.18 1.02
N LEU A 47 8.77 -5.37 1.40
CA LEU A 47 8.09 -6.67 1.50
C LEU A 47 6.95 -6.81 0.49
N VAL A 48 6.23 -5.72 0.23
CA VAL A 48 5.05 -5.70 -0.65
C VAL A 48 5.23 -4.75 -1.81
N ARG A 49 4.68 -5.12 -2.96
CA ARG A 49 4.40 -4.19 -4.03
C ARG A 49 3.05 -3.55 -3.75
N ALA A 50 2.99 -2.22 -3.80
CA ALA A 50 1.74 -1.48 -3.69
C ALA A 50 1.74 -0.28 -4.63
N ARG A 51 0.57 0.08 -5.13
CA ARG A 51 0.35 1.26 -5.98
C ARG A 51 -0.47 2.32 -5.23
N PRO A 52 -0.14 3.62 -5.38
CA PRO A 52 -0.97 4.68 -4.81
C PRO A 52 -2.33 4.76 -5.53
N LEU A 53 -3.38 4.98 -4.77
CA LEU A 53 -4.72 5.32 -5.26
C LEU A 53 -4.89 6.84 -5.30
N ALA A 54 -6.04 7.29 -5.83
CA ALA A 54 -6.39 8.70 -5.80
C ALA A 54 -6.46 9.20 -4.34
N PRO A 55 -5.98 10.43 -4.05
CA PRO A 55 -6.15 11.05 -2.75
C PRO A 55 -7.63 11.14 -2.39
N ILE A 56 -7.94 10.87 -1.12
CA ILE A 56 -9.31 10.95 -0.60
C ILE A 56 -9.37 11.79 0.67
N ALA A 57 -10.44 12.56 0.79
CA ALA A 57 -10.81 13.24 2.01
C ALA A 57 -11.53 12.27 2.95
N MET A 58 -11.14 12.25 4.22
CA MET A 58 -11.77 11.41 5.24
C MET A 58 -12.30 12.26 6.39
N LYS A 59 -13.52 11.98 6.84
CA LYS A 59 -14.17 12.74 7.91
C LYS A 59 -13.30 12.83 9.17
N GLY A 60 -12.96 14.02 9.65
CA GLY A 60 -12.15 14.18 10.86
C GLY A 60 -10.65 13.94 10.67
N ILE A 61 -10.18 13.84 9.42
CA ILE A 61 -8.77 13.99 9.07
C ILE A 61 -8.67 15.26 8.22
N SER A 62 -7.87 16.23 8.65
CA SER A 62 -7.78 17.55 8.01
C SER A 62 -7.04 17.54 6.68
N ARG A 63 -6.13 16.57 6.50
CA ARG A 63 -5.38 16.37 5.26
C ARG A 63 -6.03 15.30 4.39
N GLU A 64 -5.74 15.35 3.10
CA GLU A 64 -6.00 14.21 2.22
C GLU A 64 -5.12 13.02 2.60
N VAL A 65 -5.68 11.83 2.44
CA VAL A 65 -4.98 10.57 2.61
C VAL A 65 -4.80 9.96 1.22
N VAL A 66 -3.59 9.50 0.92
CA VAL A 66 -3.30 8.71 -0.29
C VAL A 66 -3.28 7.24 0.14
N PRO A 67 -4.32 6.45 -0.19
CA PRO A 67 -4.32 5.02 0.06
C PRO A 67 -3.35 4.31 -0.88
N TYR A 68 -2.79 3.19 -0.44
CA TYR A 68 -1.98 2.31 -1.27
C TYR A 68 -2.64 0.95 -1.37
N GLU A 69 -2.95 0.50 -2.57
CA GLU A 69 -3.45 -0.85 -2.81
C GLU A 69 -2.27 -1.81 -2.94
N VAL A 70 -2.29 -2.91 -2.19
CA VAL A 70 -1.27 -3.96 -2.27
C VAL A 70 -1.55 -4.84 -3.49
N GLU A 71 -0.54 -4.99 -4.34
CA GLU A 71 -0.58 -5.82 -5.56
C GLU A 71 -0.05 -7.23 -5.29
N GLY A 72 0.82 -7.39 -4.28
CA GLY A 72 1.35 -8.69 -3.87
C GLY A 72 2.64 -8.61 -3.05
N LEU A 73 3.18 -9.76 -2.67
CA LEU A 73 4.49 -9.88 -2.02
C LEU A 73 5.61 -9.80 -3.06
N LEU A 74 6.65 -9.01 -2.79
CA LEU A 74 7.78 -8.86 -3.72
C LEU A 74 8.47 -10.20 -4.01
N GLY A 75 8.62 -11.05 -3.00
CA GLY A 75 9.23 -12.37 -3.17
C GLY A 75 8.45 -13.32 -4.08
N GLU A 76 7.11 -13.22 -4.11
CA GLU A 76 6.27 -14.01 -5.02
C GLU A 76 6.26 -13.42 -6.43
N LEU A 77 6.21 -12.09 -6.53
CA LEU A 77 6.24 -11.38 -7.81
C LEU A 77 7.58 -11.58 -8.54
N ALA A 78 8.70 -11.56 -7.83
CA ALA A 78 10.03 -11.80 -8.39
C ALA A 78 10.23 -13.25 -8.90
N GLN A 79 9.39 -14.20 -8.47
CA GLN A 79 9.40 -15.57 -9.00
C GLN A 79 8.63 -15.71 -10.31
N ARG A 80 7.88 -14.68 -10.72
CA ARG A 80 7.18 -14.68 -12.01
C ARG A 80 8.20 -14.42 -13.14
N PRO A 81 8.25 -15.27 -14.18
CA PRO A 81 9.24 -15.15 -15.25
C PRO A 81 9.15 -13.82 -16.04
N GLN A 82 8.02 -13.12 -15.99
CA GLN A 82 7.77 -11.84 -16.64
C GLN A 82 8.13 -10.60 -15.79
N VAL A 83 8.63 -10.79 -14.57
CA VAL A 83 9.02 -9.69 -13.67
C VAL A 83 10.54 -9.58 -13.59
N ILE A 84 11.08 -8.45 -14.02
CA ILE A 84 12.48 -8.09 -13.83
C ILE A 84 12.58 -7.28 -12.55
N SER A 85 13.26 -7.81 -11.55
CA SER A 85 13.55 -7.10 -10.30
C SER A 85 15.07 -7.06 -10.08
N GLU A 86 15.63 -5.85 -10.07
CA GLU A 86 17.05 -5.59 -9.83
C GLU A 86 17.19 -4.59 -8.70
N HIS A 87 18.06 -4.90 -7.74
CA HIS A 87 18.41 -4.03 -6.63
C HIS A 87 19.93 -3.90 -6.57
N ALA A 88 20.44 -2.71 -6.90
CA ALA A 88 21.84 -2.36 -6.81
C ALA A 88 22.01 -0.98 -6.17
N THR A 89 23.24 -0.63 -5.77
CA THR A 89 23.49 0.68 -5.17
C THR A 89 23.14 1.80 -6.17
N GLY A 90 22.13 2.60 -5.84
CA GLY A 90 21.62 3.66 -6.71
C GLY A 90 20.58 3.22 -7.76
N LEU A 91 20.16 1.95 -7.75
CA LEU A 91 19.20 1.40 -8.71
C LEU A 91 18.20 0.49 -7.99
N ASP A 92 16.94 0.88 -8.04
CA ASP A 92 15.80 0.05 -7.66
C ASP A 92 14.90 -0.08 -8.89
N LEU A 93 14.97 -1.23 -9.56
CA LEU A 93 14.24 -1.52 -10.79
C LEU A 93 13.27 -2.66 -10.55
N PHE A 94 11.99 -2.39 -10.76
CA PHE A 94 10.93 -3.40 -10.81
C PHE A 94 10.12 -3.17 -12.08
N LEU A 95 10.15 -4.14 -12.98
CA LEU A 95 9.48 -4.09 -14.27
C LEU A 95 8.65 -5.36 -14.44
N ASP A 96 7.33 -5.22 -14.51
CA ASP A 96 6.45 -6.29 -14.97
C ASP A 96 6.19 -6.07 -16.46
N VAL A 97 6.69 -6.98 -17.29
CA VAL A 97 6.64 -6.88 -18.76
C VAL A 97 5.22 -7.08 -19.29
N GLU A 98 4.32 -7.73 -18.55
CA GLU A 98 2.92 -7.87 -18.95
C GLU A 98 2.07 -6.66 -18.53
N ALA A 99 2.45 -5.99 -17.44
CA ALA A 99 1.72 -4.82 -16.95
C ALA A 99 2.10 -3.50 -17.66
N ILE A 100 3.20 -3.49 -18.44
CA ILE A 100 3.66 -2.28 -19.12
C ILE A 100 2.98 -2.10 -20.49
N ASP A 101 2.27 -0.98 -20.65
CA ASP A 101 1.68 -0.59 -21.93
C ASP A 101 2.73 0.06 -22.86
N GLU A 102 2.41 0.22 -24.15
CA GLU A 102 3.31 0.84 -25.13
C GLU A 102 3.78 2.24 -24.69
N ASN A 103 2.90 3.01 -24.04
CA ASN A 103 3.24 4.32 -23.50
C ASN A 103 4.22 4.22 -22.32
N GLY A 104 4.08 3.21 -21.46
CA GLY A 104 4.98 2.93 -20.36
C GLY A 104 6.38 2.58 -20.85
N VAL A 105 6.48 1.78 -21.91
CA VAL A 105 7.77 1.43 -22.54
C VAL A 105 8.47 2.68 -23.06
N GLU A 106 7.77 3.56 -23.78
CA GLU A 106 8.38 4.78 -24.31
C GLU A 106 8.79 5.78 -23.24
N ARG A 107 8.01 5.90 -22.15
CA ARG A 107 8.42 6.73 -21.00
C ARG A 107 9.68 6.18 -20.32
N ALA A 108 9.79 4.86 -20.17
CA ALA A 108 10.95 4.22 -19.57
C ALA A 108 12.20 4.41 -20.42
N LYS A 109 12.12 4.15 -21.73
CA LYS A 109 13.24 4.38 -22.68
C LYS A 109 13.74 5.81 -22.63
N LYS A 110 12.85 6.80 -22.67
CA LYS A 110 13.22 8.22 -22.65
C LYS A 110 13.91 8.67 -21.35
N ARG A 111 13.68 7.99 -20.22
CA ARG A 111 14.31 8.33 -18.94
C ARG A 111 15.61 7.57 -18.66
N LEU A 112 15.83 6.47 -19.38
CA LEU A 112 17.02 5.62 -19.22
C LEU A 112 18.08 5.84 -20.32
N SER A 113 17.75 6.55 -21.41
CA SER A 113 18.68 7.03 -22.44
C SER A 113 19.31 8.37 -22.06
#